data_AF-A0A3M1AGU6-F1
#
_entry.id   AF-A0A3M1AGU6-F1
#
_cell.length_a   1.000
_cell.length_b   1.000
_cell.length_c   1.000
_cell.angle_alpha   90.00
_cell.angle_beta   90.00
_cell.angle_gamma   90.00
#
_symmetry.space_group_name_H-M   'P 1'
#
loop_
_entity.id
_entity.type
_entity.pdbx_description
1 polymer ?
#
loop_
_entity_poly.entity_id
_entity_poly.type
_entity_poly.pdbx_seq_one_letter_code
_entity_poly.pdbx_strand_id
1 'polypeptide(L)'
;MQVLDKTSLDTLKLINFQRGLAINLNKPPGWTSFQVVKAVRRLVKTKVGHAGTLDPFATGVLIVCTGNATKQINLFMDYEKEYLATLELGKITDTYDCTGVVLEEKKPPEVKLDQLQNVCEKFEGEINQVPPMYSAVKIRGTRLYKLARKGIIVEREPRKVRIKKIEIVSYDHPLVTLRVICSKGTYIRSLAHDIGKELGYGAHLKSLIRTRIGPYHIDNSLSIKEFEQAITY
;
A
#
# COMPACT_ATOMS: atom_id res chain seq x y z
N MET A 1 8.08 15.07 -15.62
CA MET A 1 9.19 14.11 -15.48
C MET A 1 8.69 12.76 -15.97
N GLN A 2 9.39 12.14 -16.93
CA GLN A 2 9.04 10.79 -17.40
C GLN A 2 9.33 9.78 -16.28
N VAL A 3 8.38 8.87 -16.04
CA VAL A 3 8.61 7.70 -15.19
C VAL A 3 8.96 6.54 -16.10
N LEU A 4 10.09 5.91 -15.83
CA LEU A 4 10.56 4.76 -16.59
C LEU A 4 9.90 3.50 -16.08
N ASP A 5 9.51 2.65 -17.02
CA ASP A 5 8.84 1.38 -16.79
C ASP A 5 9.23 0.39 -17.92
N LYS A 6 8.53 -0.74 -18.05
CA LYS A 6 8.82 -1.75 -19.09
C LYS A 6 8.88 -1.21 -20.53
N THR A 7 8.21 -0.09 -20.81
CA THR A 7 8.19 0.52 -22.15
C THR A 7 9.45 1.34 -22.46
N SER A 8 10.30 1.59 -21.46
CA SER A 8 11.44 2.51 -21.55
C SER A 8 12.79 1.83 -21.26
N LEU A 9 12.88 0.51 -21.50
CA LEU A 9 14.05 -0.30 -21.14
C LEU A 9 15.34 0.15 -21.85
N ASP A 10 15.28 0.47 -23.15
CA ASP A 10 16.47 0.90 -23.91
C ASP A 10 17.01 2.24 -23.42
N THR A 11 16.13 3.11 -22.91
CA THR A 11 16.50 4.41 -22.35
C THR A 11 17.31 4.25 -21.06
N LEU A 12 17.09 3.18 -20.28
CA LEU A 12 17.75 2.99 -18.97
C LEU A 12 19.28 2.86 -19.05
N LYS A 13 19.80 2.32 -20.16
CA LYS A 13 21.23 2.04 -20.35
C LYS A 13 22.10 3.29 -20.46
N LEU A 14 21.53 4.38 -20.94
CA LEU A 14 22.27 5.60 -21.31
C LEU A 14 22.10 6.74 -20.29
N ILE A 15 21.45 6.49 -19.15
CA ILE A 15 21.06 7.57 -18.24
C ILE A 15 22.03 7.75 -17.08
N ASN A 16 22.43 9.01 -16.88
CA ASN A 16 23.06 9.45 -15.65
C ASN A 16 22.03 9.53 -14.50
N PHE A 17 22.01 8.53 -13.63
CA PHE A 17 21.10 8.47 -12.47
C PHE A 17 21.27 9.62 -11.47
N GLN A 18 22.40 10.36 -11.46
CA GLN A 18 22.53 11.56 -10.63
C GLN A 18 21.64 12.71 -11.11
N ARG A 19 21.42 12.84 -12.42
CA ARG A 19 20.48 13.83 -12.99
C ARG A 19 19.05 13.60 -12.53
N GLY A 20 18.74 12.35 -12.14
CA GLY A 20 17.54 11.95 -11.42
C GLY A 20 16.47 11.37 -12.32
N LEU A 21 15.90 10.25 -11.88
CA LEU A 21 14.86 9.51 -12.59
C LEU A 21 13.77 9.06 -11.62
N ALA A 22 12.56 8.87 -12.12
CA ALA A 22 11.53 8.10 -11.45
C ALA A 22 11.32 6.79 -12.19
N ILE A 23 11.16 5.69 -11.45
CA ILE A 23 11.06 4.33 -11.96
C ILE A 23 9.84 3.68 -11.33
N ASN A 24 8.99 3.07 -12.14
CA ASN A 24 7.84 2.29 -11.69
C ASN A 24 8.27 0.84 -11.41
N LEU A 25 8.44 0.49 -10.14
CA LEU A 25 8.85 -0.85 -9.74
C LEU A 25 7.70 -1.66 -9.15
N ASN A 26 7.72 -2.98 -9.34
CA ASN A 26 6.88 -3.92 -8.62
C ASN A 26 7.59 -4.37 -7.33
N LYS A 27 7.08 -3.97 -6.17
CA LYS A 27 7.61 -4.42 -4.88
C LYS A 27 7.27 -5.91 -4.67
N PRO A 28 8.25 -6.81 -4.51
CA PRO A 28 7.97 -8.20 -4.23
C PRO A 28 7.39 -8.40 -2.81
N PRO A 29 6.70 -9.52 -2.56
CA PRO A 29 6.20 -9.87 -1.23
C PRO A 29 7.35 -10.07 -0.24
N GLY A 30 7.10 -9.82 1.05
CA GLY A 30 8.08 -9.94 2.13
C GLY A 30 9.10 -8.80 2.21
N TRP A 31 9.26 -8.01 1.16
CA TRP A 31 10.17 -6.87 1.16
C TRP A 31 9.53 -5.61 1.74
N THR A 32 10.23 -4.91 2.61
CA THR A 32 9.91 -3.52 2.94
C THR A 32 10.18 -2.60 1.73
N SER A 33 9.45 -1.49 1.63
CA SER A 33 9.73 -0.46 0.61
C SER A 33 11.17 0.07 0.70
N PHE A 34 11.76 0.10 1.91
CA PHE A 34 13.14 0.52 2.11
C PHE A 34 14.16 -0.50 1.60
N GLN A 35 13.86 -1.80 1.64
CA GLN A 35 14.72 -2.82 1.02
C GLN A 35 14.79 -2.64 -0.50
N VAL A 36 13.67 -2.30 -1.15
CA VAL A 36 13.68 -1.92 -2.58
C VAL A 36 14.59 -0.72 -2.82
N VAL A 37 14.43 0.36 -2.04
CA VAL A 37 15.32 1.53 -2.13
C VAL A 37 16.79 1.16 -1.95
N LYS A 38 17.11 0.27 -0.99
CA LYS A 38 18.49 -0.18 -0.74
C LYS A 38 19.05 -0.98 -1.92
N ALA A 39 18.24 -1.84 -2.53
CA ALA A 39 18.64 -2.61 -3.70
C ALA A 39 18.94 -1.68 -4.89
N VAL A 40 18.00 -0.80 -5.25
CA VAL A 40 18.19 0.18 -6.33
C VAL A 40 19.41 1.06 -6.07
N ARG A 41 19.57 1.58 -4.84
CA ARG A 41 20.70 2.44 -4.47
C ARG A 41 22.06 1.77 -4.64
N ARG A 42 22.17 0.46 -4.39
CA ARG A 42 23.41 -0.29 -4.60
C ARG A 42 23.81 -0.32 -6.07
N LEU A 43 22.83 -0.43 -6.96
CA LEU A 43 23.05 -0.48 -8.40
C LEU A 43 23.40 0.91 -8.97
N VAL A 44 22.61 1.93 -8.62
CA VAL A 44 22.75 3.28 -9.24
C VAL A 44 23.75 4.20 -8.53
N LYS A 45 24.23 3.83 -7.34
CA LYS A 45 25.24 4.55 -6.52
C LYS A 45 24.94 6.05 -6.31
N THR A 46 23.66 6.43 -6.19
CA THR A 46 23.20 7.81 -5.93
C THR A 46 22.11 7.85 -4.85
N LYS A 47 21.62 9.04 -4.50
CA LYS A 47 20.47 9.20 -3.59
C LYS A 47 19.24 8.51 -4.18
N VAL A 48 18.51 7.75 -3.37
CA VAL A 48 17.28 7.04 -3.78
C VAL A 48 16.21 7.21 -2.70
N GLY A 49 14.96 7.42 -3.12
CA GLY A 49 13.77 7.44 -2.27
C GLY A 49 12.55 6.83 -2.97
N HIS A 50 11.43 6.69 -2.28
CA HIS A 50 10.19 6.14 -2.87
C HIS A 50 8.99 7.03 -2.56
N ALA A 51 7.94 6.96 -3.38
CA ALA A 51 6.73 7.76 -3.24
C ALA A 51 5.54 6.95 -2.71
N GLY A 52 5.57 6.73 -1.39
CA GLY A 52 4.50 6.03 -0.68
C GLY A 52 4.89 4.61 -0.29
N THR A 53 4.89 4.35 1.01
CA THR A 53 5.22 3.04 1.59
C THR A 53 4.17 2.01 1.19
N LEU A 54 4.63 0.79 0.93
CA LEU A 54 3.84 -0.45 1.00
C LEU A 54 4.30 -1.29 2.18
N ASP A 55 3.32 -1.91 2.83
CA ASP A 55 3.56 -2.87 3.89
C ASP A 55 4.36 -4.08 3.36
N PRO A 56 5.10 -4.80 4.22
CA PRO A 56 5.99 -5.88 3.77
C PRO A 56 5.24 -7.01 3.05
N PHE A 57 4.06 -7.40 3.53
CA PHE A 57 3.24 -8.46 2.94
C PHE A 57 2.56 -8.03 1.63
N ALA A 58 2.36 -6.73 1.44
CA ALA A 58 1.73 -6.19 0.24
C ALA A 58 2.67 -6.26 -0.97
N THR A 59 2.14 -6.17 -2.19
CA THR A 59 2.94 -6.15 -3.43
C THR A 59 2.48 -5.01 -4.35
N GLY A 60 3.16 -4.86 -5.50
CA GLY A 60 2.71 -3.96 -6.56
C GLY A 60 3.49 -2.65 -6.67
N VAL A 61 2.87 -1.67 -7.31
CA VAL A 61 3.49 -0.43 -7.78
C VAL A 61 4.19 0.32 -6.65
N LEU A 62 5.47 0.63 -6.84
CA LEU A 62 6.30 1.46 -5.98
C LEU A 62 7.14 2.38 -6.86
N ILE A 63 6.75 3.66 -6.93
CA ILE A 63 7.56 4.66 -7.64
C ILE A 63 8.82 4.95 -6.83
N VAL A 64 9.97 4.70 -7.43
CA VAL A 64 11.30 4.94 -6.86
C VAL A 64 11.97 6.09 -7.61
N CYS A 65 12.46 7.08 -6.89
CA CYS A 65 13.15 8.24 -7.45
C CYS A 65 14.65 8.18 -7.12
N THR A 66 15.51 8.51 -8.08
CA THR A 66 16.96 8.60 -7.94
C THR A 66 17.45 10.06 -8.04
N GLY A 67 18.64 10.35 -7.51
CA GLY A 67 19.31 11.65 -7.67
C GLY A 67 18.40 12.85 -7.38
N ASN A 68 18.39 13.83 -8.29
CA ASN A 68 17.56 15.02 -8.16
C ASN A 68 16.04 14.76 -8.24
N ALA A 69 15.60 13.66 -8.86
CA ALA A 69 14.17 13.30 -8.91
C ALA A 69 13.60 13.00 -7.52
N THR A 70 14.45 12.71 -6.52
CA THR A 70 14.00 12.57 -5.12
C THR A 70 13.31 13.82 -4.58
N LYS A 71 13.57 15.00 -5.15
CA LYS A 71 12.89 16.26 -4.79
C LYS A 71 11.42 16.27 -5.24
N GLN A 72 11.04 15.42 -6.20
CA GLN A 72 9.71 15.36 -6.80
C GLN A 72 8.82 14.26 -6.19
N ILE A 73 9.29 13.54 -5.17
CA ILE A 73 8.56 12.43 -4.53
C ILE A 73 7.14 12.84 -4.08
N ASN A 74 6.98 14.07 -3.58
CA ASN A 74 5.68 14.58 -3.13
C ASN A 74 4.62 14.59 -4.24
N LEU A 75 5.01 14.89 -5.48
CA LEU A 75 4.09 14.89 -6.62
C LEU A 75 3.43 13.52 -6.81
N PHE A 76 4.22 12.45 -6.69
CA PHE A 76 3.72 11.08 -6.82
C PHE A 76 2.92 10.62 -5.59
N MET A 77 3.28 11.12 -4.40
CA MET A 77 2.52 10.84 -3.19
C MET A 77 1.10 11.40 -3.28
N ASP A 78 0.91 12.52 -3.96
CA ASP A 78 -0.38 13.20 -4.07
C ASP A 78 -1.36 12.54 -5.05
N TYR A 79 -0.89 11.69 -5.96
CA TYR A 79 -1.80 10.95 -6.85
C TYR A 79 -2.80 10.06 -6.08
N GLU A 80 -3.91 9.74 -6.71
CA GLU A 80 -4.76 8.64 -6.27
C GLU A 80 -3.99 7.31 -6.36
N LYS A 81 -4.35 6.36 -5.52
CA LYS A 81 -3.84 4.99 -5.57
C LYS A 81 -4.99 4.02 -5.75
N GLU A 82 -4.71 2.92 -6.43
CA GLU A 82 -5.64 1.81 -6.59
C GLU A 82 -5.06 0.54 -5.98
N TYR A 83 -5.90 -0.20 -5.28
CA TYR A 83 -5.54 -1.43 -4.61
C TYR A 83 -6.54 -2.54 -4.93
N LEU A 84 -6.04 -3.77 -5.05
CA LEU A 84 -6.81 -4.98 -4.83
C LEU A 84 -6.53 -5.47 -3.41
N ALA A 85 -7.58 -5.54 -2.60
CA ALA A 85 -7.52 -5.78 -1.17
C ALA A 85 -8.41 -6.97 -0.82
N THR A 86 -7.83 -8.09 -0.41
CA THR A 86 -8.60 -9.24 0.08
C THR A 86 -8.73 -9.16 1.58
N LEU A 87 -9.95 -9.10 2.09
CA LEU A 87 -10.29 -9.12 3.50
C LEU A 87 -10.71 -10.55 3.87
N GLU A 88 -10.38 -10.99 5.09
CA GLU A 88 -10.91 -12.21 5.69
C GLU A 88 -11.85 -11.81 6.84
N LEU A 89 -13.14 -12.07 6.67
CA LEU A 89 -14.18 -11.78 7.66
C LEU A 89 -14.09 -12.76 8.83
N GLY A 90 -14.47 -12.30 10.02
CA GLY A 90 -14.51 -13.13 11.23
C GLY A 90 -13.23 -13.14 12.06
N LYS A 91 -12.14 -12.50 11.62
CA LYS A 91 -10.89 -12.43 12.37
C LYS A 91 -10.38 -11.01 12.51
N ILE A 92 -10.00 -10.62 13.72
CA ILE A 92 -9.33 -9.34 14.01
C ILE A 92 -7.90 -9.63 14.46
N THR A 93 -6.93 -8.91 13.89
CA THR A 93 -5.51 -9.00 14.30
C THR A 93 -5.02 -7.67 14.86
N ASP A 94 -3.95 -7.68 15.66
CA ASP A 94 -3.37 -6.46 16.26
C ASP A 94 -2.75 -5.49 15.23
N THR A 95 -2.33 -6.01 14.07
CA THR A 95 -1.80 -5.22 12.95
C THR A 95 -2.85 -4.80 11.91
N TYR A 96 -4.08 -5.33 12.04
CA TYR A 96 -5.16 -5.28 11.04
C TYR A 96 -4.79 -5.92 9.69
N ASP A 97 -3.76 -6.77 9.67
CA ASP A 97 -3.36 -7.56 8.51
C ASP A 97 -2.99 -9.00 8.90
N CYS A 98 -2.68 -9.82 7.90
CA CYS A 98 -2.36 -11.23 8.05
C CYS A 98 -1.03 -11.53 8.75
N THR A 99 -0.24 -10.51 9.10
CA THR A 99 1.04 -10.68 9.81
C THR A 99 0.93 -10.51 11.32
N GLY A 100 -0.23 -10.04 11.79
CA GLY A 100 -0.50 -9.82 13.21
C GLY A 100 -0.94 -11.09 13.93
N VAL A 101 -1.03 -10.97 15.26
CA VAL A 101 -1.61 -11.99 16.13
C VAL A 101 -3.13 -11.83 16.13
N VAL A 102 -3.85 -12.95 16.05
CA VAL A 102 -5.32 -12.95 16.13
C VAL A 102 -5.75 -12.57 17.55
N LEU A 103 -6.55 -11.52 17.66
CA LEU A 103 -7.11 -11.00 18.90
C LEU A 103 -8.52 -11.54 19.15
N GLU A 104 -9.32 -11.63 18.08
CA GLU A 104 -10.68 -12.14 18.12
C GLU A 104 -10.94 -13.00 16.88
N GLU A 105 -11.68 -14.09 17.08
CA GLU A 105 -12.16 -14.96 16.01
C GLU A 105 -13.64 -15.31 16.25
N LYS A 106 -14.45 -15.10 15.22
CA LYS A 106 -15.87 -15.41 15.16
C LYS A 106 -16.13 -16.15 13.86
N LYS A 107 -17.10 -17.05 13.85
CA LYS A 107 -17.60 -17.66 12.62
C LYS A 107 -18.73 -16.80 12.08
N PRO A 108 -18.49 -15.90 11.11
CA PRO A 108 -19.56 -15.12 10.51
C PRO A 108 -20.52 -16.07 9.78
N PRO A 109 -21.84 -15.79 9.79
CA PRO A 109 -22.71 -16.37 8.79
C PRO A 109 -22.30 -15.88 7.40
N GLU A 110 -22.76 -16.57 6.36
CA GLU A 110 -22.61 -16.09 5.00
C GLU A 110 -23.28 -14.72 4.86
N VAL A 111 -22.49 -13.71 4.47
CA VAL A 111 -22.95 -12.33 4.35
C VAL A 111 -23.53 -12.18 2.97
N LYS A 112 -24.78 -11.70 2.87
CA LYS A 112 -25.40 -11.45 1.57
C LYS A 112 -24.61 -10.38 0.80
N LEU A 113 -24.47 -10.56 -0.51
CA LEU A 113 -23.71 -9.63 -1.35
C LEU A 113 -24.24 -8.19 -1.25
N ASP A 114 -25.56 -8.00 -1.23
CA ASP A 114 -26.19 -6.68 -1.07
C ASP A 114 -25.83 -6.01 0.27
N GLN A 115 -25.72 -6.79 1.35
CA GLN A 115 -25.31 -6.27 2.64
C GLN A 115 -23.85 -5.81 2.60
N LEU A 116 -22.98 -6.59 1.97
CA LEU A 116 -21.57 -6.25 1.78
C LEU A 116 -21.41 -4.99 0.91
N GLN A 117 -22.20 -4.86 -0.17
CA GLN A 117 -22.25 -3.67 -1.01
C GLN A 117 -22.68 -2.44 -0.20
N ASN A 118 -23.81 -2.53 0.50
CA ASN A 118 -24.33 -1.44 1.34
C ASN A 118 -23.31 -0.99 2.39
N VAL A 119 -22.56 -1.91 2.99
CA VAL A 119 -21.48 -1.56 3.93
C VAL A 119 -20.33 -0.85 3.22
N CYS A 120 -19.88 -1.35 2.07
CA CYS A 120 -18.79 -0.73 1.31
C CYS A 120 -19.13 0.70 0.88
N GLU A 121 -20.37 0.95 0.45
CA GLU A 121 -20.83 2.29 0.02
C GLU A 121 -20.72 3.34 1.12
N LYS A 122 -20.90 2.97 2.39
CA LYS A 122 -20.74 3.90 3.53
C LYS A 122 -19.33 4.46 3.69
N PHE A 123 -18.32 3.76 3.14
CA PHE A 123 -16.93 4.18 3.21
C PHE A 123 -16.50 4.97 1.97
N GLU A 124 -17.33 5.05 0.92
CA GLU A 124 -17.06 5.95 -0.22
C GLU A 124 -17.28 7.42 0.19
N GLY A 125 -16.47 8.33 -0.37
CA GLY A 125 -16.47 9.75 -0.03
C GLY A 125 -15.37 10.13 0.96
N GLU A 126 -15.60 11.22 1.70
CA GLU A 126 -14.68 11.69 2.73
C GLU A 126 -15.00 10.99 4.06
N ILE A 127 -13.98 10.34 4.64
CA ILE A 127 -14.10 9.64 5.92
C ILE A 127 -12.97 10.04 6.87
N ASN A 128 -13.23 9.89 8.16
CA ASN A 128 -12.20 10.01 9.19
C ASN A 128 -11.67 8.62 9.51
N GLN A 129 -10.39 8.39 9.23
CA GLN A 129 -9.76 7.09 9.48
C GLN A 129 -8.73 7.22 10.59
N VAL A 130 -8.80 6.32 11.58
CA VAL A 130 -7.76 6.18 12.59
C VAL A 130 -6.60 5.37 12.00
N PRO A 131 -5.38 5.92 11.92
CA PRO A 131 -4.22 5.16 11.46
C PRO A 131 -3.97 3.94 12.36
N PRO A 132 -3.50 2.81 11.82
CA PRO A 132 -3.17 1.65 12.62
C PRO A 132 -1.94 1.94 13.50
N MET A 133 -1.85 1.25 14.65
CA MET A 133 -0.67 1.33 15.54
C MET A 133 0.62 0.94 14.81
N TYR A 134 0.55 -0.05 13.92
CA TYR A 134 1.66 -0.43 13.05
C TYR A 134 1.72 0.44 11.80
N SER A 135 2.05 1.72 11.97
CA SER A 135 2.19 2.69 10.86
C SER A 135 3.44 3.57 10.97
N ALA A 136 3.80 4.23 9.87
CA ALA A 136 4.94 5.14 9.80
C ALA A 136 4.66 6.55 10.35
N VAL A 137 3.42 6.83 10.80
CA VAL A 137 3.04 8.10 11.43
C VAL A 137 3.92 8.37 12.63
N LYS A 138 4.34 9.63 12.81
CA LYS A 138 5.12 10.06 13.97
C LYS A 138 4.22 10.73 15.01
N ILE A 139 4.37 10.33 16.27
CA ILE A 139 3.84 11.03 17.44
C ILE A 139 5.03 11.44 18.30
N ARG A 140 5.13 12.73 18.64
CA ARG A 140 6.25 13.31 19.42
C ARG A 140 7.62 12.87 18.88
N GLY A 141 7.79 12.93 17.55
CA GLY A 141 9.04 12.55 16.87
C GLY A 141 9.27 11.05 16.64
N THR A 142 8.53 10.16 17.32
CA THR A 142 8.70 8.71 17.25
C THR A 142 7.67 8.05 16.34
N ARG A 143 8.08 7.12 15.47
CA ARG A 143 7.15 6.40 14.58
C ARG A 143 6.31 5.38 15.36
N LEU A 144 5.01 5.32 15.08
CA LEU A 144 4.05 4.48 15.80
C LEU A 144 4.44 2.99 15.80
N TYR A 145 4.91 2.43 14.67
CA TYR A 145 5.33 1.02 14.65
C TYR A 145 6.46 0.69 15.64
N LYS A 146 7.30 1.68 16.02
CA LYS A 146 8.36 1.47 17.02
C LYS A 146 7.77 1.37 18.43
N LEU A 147 6.68 2.08 18.70
CA LEU A 147 5.96 2.04 19.97
C LEU A 147 5.13 0.75 20.08
N ALA A 148 4.42 0.39 19.00
CA ALA A 148 3.65 -0.85 18.93
C ALA A 148 4.49 -2.10 19.22
N ARG A 149 5.70 -2.19 18.65
CA ARG A 149 6.66 -3.29 18.92
C ARG A 149 7.16 -3.35 20.36
N LYS A 150 7.01 -2.28 21.14
CA LYS A 150 7.30 -2.25 22.57
C LYS A 150 6.06 -2.52 23.44
N GLY A 151 4.94 -2.90 22.82
CA GLY A 151 3.65 -3.05 23.50
C GLY A 151 3.01 -1.72 23.92
N ILE A 152 3.54 -0.58 23.47
CA ILE A 152 3.02 0.73 23.86
C ILE A 152 1.89 1.13 22.91
N ILE A 153 0.67 1.17 23.44
CA ILE A 153 -0.51 1.68 22.75
C ILE A 153 -0.60 3.19 22.98
N VAL A 154 -0.85 3.94 21.91
CA VAL A 154 -1.04 5.38 21.96
C VAL A 154 -2.34 5.69 21.23
N GLU A 155 -3.10 6.66 21.74
CA GLU A 155 -4.25 7.21 21.04
C GLU A 155 -3.82 7.93 19.76
N ARG A 156 -4.59 7.79 18.68
CA ARG A 156 -4.29 8.43 17.39
C ARG A 156 -5.50 9.23 16.94
N GLU A 157 -5.26 10.50 16.67
CA GLU A 157 -6.24 11.36 16.03
C GLU A 157 -6.66 10.80 14.67
N PRO A 158 -7.98 10.71 14.39
CA PRO A 158 -8.48 10.40 13.07
C PRO A 158 -7.97 11.39 12.02
N ARG A 159 -7.76 10.91 10.80
CA ARG A 159 -7.34 11.74 9.66
C ARG A 159 -8.36 11.66 8.55
N LYS A 160 -8.68 12.81 7.97
CA LYS A 160 -9.50 12.86 6.76
C LYS A 160 -8.77 12.21 5.60
N VAL A 161 -9.44 11.26 4.97
CA VAL A 161 -9.04 10.60 3.73
C VAL A 161 -10.25 10.52 2.81
N ARG A 162 -10.01 10.36 1.51
CA ARG A 162 -11.09 10.20 0.53
C ARG A 162 -10.98 8.86 -0.16
N ILE A 163 -12.03 8.07 -0.08
CA ILE A 163 -12.20 6.87 -0.88
C ILE A 163 -13.10 7.24 -2.05
N LYS A 164 -12.57 7.17 -3.27
CA LYS A 164 -13.30 7.53 -4.48
C LYS A 164 -14.27 6.43 -4.88
N LYS A 165 -13.85 5.17 -4.75
CA LYS A 165 -14.63 4.01 -5.17
C LYS A 165 -14.19 2.76 -4.42
N ILE A 166 -15.15 1.92 -4.07
CA ILE A 166 -14.98 0.54 -3.64
C ILE A 166 -15.85 -0.32 -4.54
N GLU A 167 -15.25 -1.37 -5.11
CA GLU A 167 -15.96 -2.37 -5.92
C GLU A 167 -15.63 -3.76 -5.40
N ILE A 168 -16.65 -4.61 -5.26
CA ILE A 168 -16.44 -6.03 -4.93
C ILE A 168 -16.02 -6.74 -6.21
N VAL A 169 -14.79 -7.25 -6.23
CA VAL A 169 -14.20 -7.98 -7.37
C VAL A 169 -14.51 -9.46 -7.29
N SER A 170 -14.44 -10.03 -6.09
CA SER A 170 -14.82 -11.42 -5.83
C SER A 170 -15.27 -11.58 -4.39
N TYR A 171 -16.17 -12.55 -4.18
CA TYR A 171 -16.64 -12.96 -2.87
C TYR A 171 -16.71 -14.48 -2.81
N ASP A 172 -15.92 -15.06 -1.92
CA ASP A 172 -15.88 -16.49 -1.61
C ASP A 172 -15.74 -16.62 -0.10
N HIS A 173 -16.88 -16.78 0.59
CA HIS A 173 -16.95 -16.62 2.04
C HIS A 173 -15.92 -17.50 2.78
N PRO A 174 -15.15 -16.96 3.75
CA PRO A 174 -15.26 -15.63 4.36
C PRO A 174 -14.37 -14.56 3.71
N LEU A 175 -13.87 -14.79 2.50
CA LEU A 175 -12.98 -13.88 1.78
C LEU A 175 -13.76 -12.95 0.84
N VAL A 176 -13.44 -11.66 0.90
CA VAL A 176 -13.92 -10.65 -0.04
C VAL A 176 -12.73 -9.91 -0.64
N THR A 177 -12.66 -9.80 -1.96
CA THR A 177 -11.68 -8.96 -2.64
C THR A 177 -12.33 -7.69 -3.14
N LEU A 178 -11.77 -6.56 -2.71
CA LEU A 178 -12.22 -5.22 -3.07
C LEU A 178 -11.21 -4.55 -3.98
N ARG A 179 -11.69 -3.86 -5.02
CA ARG A 179 -10.93 -2.83 -5.74
C ARG A 179 -11.22 -1.49 -5.08
N VAL A 180 -10.18 -0.84 -4.55
CA VAL A 180 -10.30 0.42 -3.80
C VAL A 180 -9.47 1.50 -4.48
N ILE A 181 -10.12 2.61 -4.85
CA ILE A 181 -9.46 3.82 -5.34
C ILE A 181 -9.52 4.89 -4.25
N CYS A 182 -8.38 5.38 -3.79
CA CYS A 182 -8.33 6.30 -2.66
C CYS A 182 -7.23 7.36 -2.77
N SER A 183 -7.38 8.42 -1.98
CA SER A 183 -6.38 9.47 -1.82
C SER A 183 -5.14 8.98 -1.06
N LYS A 184 -4.09 9.81 -1.04
CA LYS A 184 -2.95 9.65 -0.14
C LYS A 184 -3.40 9.54 1.32
N GLY A 185 -2.60 8.83 2.12
CA GLY A 185 -2.83 8.71 3.57
C GLY A 185 -3.87 7.67 3.98
N THR A 186 -4.62 7.11 3.03
CA THR A 186 -5.57 6.02 3.29
C THR A 186 -4.85 4.72 3.67
N TYR A 187 -5.22 4.14 4.79
CA TYR A 187 -4.78 2.82 5.26
C TYR A 187 -5.83 1.78 4.89
N ILE A 188 -5.50 0.92 3.92
CA ILE A 188 -6.40 -0.18 3.51
C ILE A 188 -6.60 -1.20 4.64
N ARG A 189 -5.61 -1.34 5.54
CA ARG A 189 -5.73 -2.15 6.77
C ARG A 189 -6.81 -1.63 7.71
N SER A 190 -6.85 -0.32 7.96
CA SER A 190 -7.93 0.28 8.75
C SER A 190 -9.28 0.13 8.05
N LEU A 191 -9.33 0.36 6.73
CA LEU A 191 -10.57 0.15 5.96
C LEU A 191 -11.10 -1.29 6.10
N ALA A 192 -10.22 -2.29 6.00
CA ALA A 192 -10.57 -3.69 6.22
C ALA A 192 -11.16 -3.93 7.61
N HIS A 193 -10.50 -3.42 8.64
CA HIS A 193 -10.95 -3.51 10.02
C HIS A 193 -12.31 -2.84 10.22
N ASP A 194 -12.49 -1.63 9.70
CA ASP A 194 -13.70 -0.83 9.86
C ASP A 194 -14.90 -1.45 9.12
N ILE A 195 -14.70 -2.00 7.91
CA ILE A 195 -15.72 -2.78 7.18
C ILE A 195 -16.14 -4.01 7.99
N GLY A 196 -15.17 -4.77 8.52
CA GLY A 196 -15.46 -5.95 9.33
C GLY A 196 -16.21 -5.62 10.62
N LYS A 197 -15.88 -4.47 11.24
CA LYS A 197 -16.57 -3.96 12.42
C LYS A 197 -18.01 -3.55 12.10
N GLU A 198 -18.23 -2.85 10.99
CA GLU A 198 -19.56 -2.45 10.52
C GLU A 198 -20.45 -3.66 10.19
N LEU A 199 -19.86 -4.75 9.70
CA LEU A 199 -20.55 -6.04 9.51
C LEU A 199 -20.85 -6.78 10.83
N GLY A 200 -20.19 -6.41 11.94
CA GLY A 200 -20.38 -7.01 13.26
C GLY A 200 -19.51 -8.24 13.56
N TYR A 201 -18.72 -8.71 12.61
CA TYR A 201 -17.92 -9.94 12.74
C TYR A 201 -16.41 -9.70 12.84
N GLY A 202 -15.96 -8.47 12.58
CA GLY A 202 -14.54 -8.15 12.44
C GLY A 202 -13.95 -8.64 11.12
N ALA A 203 -12.83 -8.05 10.74
CA ALA A 203 -12.04 -8.47 9.59
C ALA A 203 -10.61 -7.96 9.71
N HIS A 204 -9.71 -8.58 8.94
CA HIS A 204 -8.36 -8.10 8.72
C HIS A 204 -8.03 -8.16 7.23
N LEU A 205 -6.99 -7.42 6.83
CA LEU A 205 -6.49 -7.44 5.46
C LEU A 205 -5.63 -8.68 5.23
N LYS A 206 -6.15 -9.64 4.48
CA LYS A 206 -5.48 -10.91 4.16
C LYS A 206 -4.40 -10.75 3.09
N SER A 207 -4.70 -9.99 2.04
CA SER A 207 -3.78 -9.74 0.94
C SER A 207 -3.94 -8.30 0.42
N LEU A 208 -2.86 -7.74 -0.14
CA LEU A 208 -2.89 -6.39 -0.69
C LEU A 208 -1.94 -6.25 -1.89
N ILE A 209 -2.50 -5.78 -3.01
CA ILE A 209 -1.74 -5.44 -4.21
C ILE A 209 -2.05 -3.99 -4.57
N ARG A 210 -1.04 -3.12 -4.65
CA ARG A 210 -1.21 -1.79 -5.22
C ARG A 210 -1.07 -1.86 -6.73
N THR A 211 -2.20 -1.84 -7.43
CA THR A 211 -2.25 -1.98 -8.89
C THR A 211 -1.86 -0.70 -9.62
N ARG A 212 -2.05 0.48 -8.98
CA ARG A 212 -1.79 1.76 -9.62
C ARG A 212 -1.39 2.88 -8.65
N ILE A 213 -0.55 3.81 -9.12
CA ILE A 213 -0.38 5.15 -8.56
C ILE A 213 -0.56 6.17 -9.69
N GLY A 214 -1.60 7.01 -9.64
CA GLY A 214 -1.87 7.98 -10.70
C GLY A 214 -1.97 7.28 -12.07
N PRO A 215 -1.15 7.64 -13.06
CA PRO A 215 -1.11 6.98 -14.37
C PRO A 215 -0.22 5.73 -14.44
N TYR A 216 0.46 5.34 -13.35
CA TYR A 216 1.46 4.26 -13.35
C TYR A 216 0.84 2.94 -12.89
N HIS A 217 0.76 1.97 -13.78
CA HIS A 217 0.12 0.67 -13.57
C HIS A 217 1.15 -0.44 -13.27
N ILE A 218 0.69 -1.48 -12.57
CA ILE A 218 1.49 -2.66 -12.22
C ILE A 218 1.93 -3.45 -13.46
N ASP A 219 1.11 -3.51 -14.50
CA ASP A 219 1.39 -4.29 -15.71
C ASP A 219 2.66 -3.81 -16.41
N ASN A 220 2.87 -2.49 -16.39
CA ASN A 220 4.05 -1.83 -16.95
C ASN A 220 5.23 -1.78 -15.97
N SER A 221 5.03 -2.09 -14.69
CA SER A 221 6.07 -1.96 -13.67
C SER A 221 7.19 -3.00 -13.84
N LEU A 222 8.42 -2.60 -13.50
CA LEU A 222 9.60 -3.48 -13.54
C LEU A 222 9.78 -4.21 -12.22
N SER A 223 10.06 -5.50 -12.27
CA SER A 223 10.68 -6.19 -11.13
C SER A 223 12.09 -5.65 -10.87
N ILE A 224 12.61 -5.89 -9.67
CA ILE A 224 13.99 -5.51 -9.33
C ILE A 224 15.01 -6.18 -10.25
N LYS A 225 14.74 -7.44 -10.64
CA LYS A 225 15.62 -8.21 -11.52
C LYS A 225 15.62 -7.63 -12.94
N GLU A 226 14.45 -7.32 -13.50
CA GLU A 226 14.37 -6.66 -14.81
C GLU A 226 15.08 -5.30 -14.80
N PHE A 227 14.92 -4.52 -13.72
CA PHE A 227 15.63 -3.25 -13.56
C PHE A 227 17.15 -3.44 -13.51
N GLU A 228 17.64 -4.41 -12.73
CA GLU A 228 19.07 -4.73 -12.64
C GLU A 228 19.66 -5.15 -13.99
N GLN A 229 18.93 -6.00 -14.73
CA GLN A 229 19.33 -6.41 -16.08
C GLN A 229 19.39 -5.23 -17.04
N ALA A 230 18.41 -4.33 -16.99
CA ALA A 230 18.31 -3.19 -17.89
C ALA A 230 19.41 -2.13 -17.73
N ILE A 231 20.15 -2.14 -16.62
CA ILE A 231 21.20 -1.14 -16.34
C ILE A 231 22.62 -1.73 -16.30
N THR A 232 22.73 -3.07 -16.38
CA THR A 232 24.02 -3.78 -16.33
C THR A 232 24.47 -4.26 -17.71
N TYR A 233 23.53 -4.38 -18.66
CA TYR A 233 23.74 -4.73 -20.06
C TYR A 233 23.25 -3.61 -20.97
#